data_AF-A0A526VA25-F1
#
_entry.id   AF-A0A526VA25-F1
#
_cell.length_a   1.000
_cell.length_b   1.000
_cell.length_c   1.000
_cell.angle_alpha   90.00
_cell.angle_beta   90.00
_cell.angle_gamma   90.00
#
_symmetry.space_group_name_H-M   'P 1'
#
loop_
_entity.id
_entity.type
_entity.pdbx_description
1 polymer ?
#
loop_
_entity_poly.entity_id
_entity_poly.type
_entity_poly.pdbx_seq_one_letter_code
_entity_poly.pdbx_strand_id
1 'polypeptide(L)' 'MTKTAAAGTHPLDHLVLPTHSLDVARARLTALGFVVAPTGIHPFGTEN' A
#
# COMPACT_ATOMS: atom_id res chain seq x y z
N MET A 1 -15.04 13.41 -29.15
CA MET A 1 -13.80 12.64 -29.41
C MET A 1 -12.82 12.91 -28.28
N THR A 2 -12.75 12.04 -27.28
CA THR A 2 -11.71 12.10 -26.25
C THR A 2 -10.41 11.60 -26.87
N LYS A 3 -9.42 12.49 -26.97
CA LYS A 3 -8.09 12.16 -27.47
C LYS A 3 -7.38 11.33 -26.40
N THR A 4 -7.25 10.03 -26.61
CA THR A 4 -6.37 9.18 -25.79
C THR A 4 -4.94 9.69 -25.97
N ALA A 5 -4.40 10.35 -24.95
CA ALA A 5 -2.99 10.69 -24.93
C ALA A 5 -2.16 9.39 -24.96
N ALA A 6 -1.08 9.37 -25.73
CA ALA A 6 -0.14 8.25 -25.72
C ALA A 6 0.34 8.03 -24.28
N ALA A 7 0.19 6.81 -23.76
CA ALA A 7 0.54 6.49 -22.38
C ALA A 7 2.06 6.64 -22.18
N GLY A 8 2.46 7.71 -21.50
CA GLY A 8 3.83 7.87 -21.01
C GLY A 8 4.12 6.89 -19.87
N THR A 9 5.39 6.75 -19.47
CA THR A 9 5.74 5.97 -18.29
C THR A 9 5.21 6.66 -17.03
N HIS A 10 4.40 5.95 -16.24
CA HIS A 10 3.89 6.44 -14.96
C HIS A 10 4.67 5.79 -13.81
N PRO A 11 5.20 6.57 -12.85
CA PRO A 11 5.87 6.01 -11.68
C PRO A 11 4.88 5.25 -10.79
N LEU A 12 5.36 4.17 -10.16
CA LEU A 12 4.61 3.45 -9.14
C LEU A 12 4.74 4.20 -7.81
N ASP A 13 3.61 4.48 -7.17
CA ASP A 13 3.56 5.18 -5.89
C ASP A 13 3.59 4.18 -4.71
N HIS A 14 2.59 3.29 -4.61
CA HIS A 14 2.52 2.25 -3.59
C HIS A 14 1.66 1.06 -4.02
N LEU A 15 1.75 -0.04 -3.26
CA LEU A 15 0.91 -1.23 -3.42
C LEU A 15 0.08 -1.45 -2.15
N VAL A 16 -1.22 -1.72 -2.31
CA VAL A 16 -2.11 -2.12 -1.22
C VAL A 16 -2.34 -3.63 -1.33
N LEU A 17 -1.92 -4.37 -0.31
CA LEU A 17 -2.05 -5.84 -0.26
C LEU A 17 -2.95 -6.24 0.92
N PRO A 18 -4.14 -6.81 0.67
CA PRO A 18 -4.98 -7.33 1.76
C PRO A 18 -4.26 -8.42 2.54
N THR A 19 -4.25 -8.30 3.87
CA THR A 19 -3.69 -9.31 4.78
C THR A 19 -4.74 -9.70 5.80
N HIS A 20 -4.69 -10.94 6.27
CA HIS A 20 -5.53 -11.40 7.37
C HIS A 20 -5.18 -10.71 8.70
N SER A 21 -3.91 -10.34 8.91
CA SER A 21 -3.44 -9.74 10.16
C SER A 21 -2.36 -8.70 9.90
N LEU A 22 -2.58 -7.47 10.37
CA LEU A 22 -1.57 -6.41 10.32
C LEU A 22 -0.38 -6.71 11.21
N ASP A 23 -0.58 -7.34 12.37
CA ASP A 23 0.52 -7.68 13.29
C ASP A 23 1.50 -8.68 12.67
N VAL A 24 0.97 -9.71 12.01
CA VAL A 24 1.79 -10.68 11.27
C VAL A 24 2.53 -10.00 10.11
N ALA A 25 1.86 -9.11 9.37
CA ALA A 25 2.47 -8.37 8.28
C ALA A 25 3.60 -7.45 8.76
N ARG A 26 3.37 -6.69 9.84
CA ARG A 26 4.36 -5.81 10.49
C ARG A 26 5.58 -6.59 10.92
N ALA A 27 5.40 -7.69 11.64
CA ALA A 27 6.53 -8.52 12.09
C ALA A 27 7.39 -9.03 10.92
N ARG A 28 6.74 -9.48 9.83
CA ARG A 28 7.45 -9.96 8.63
C ARG A 28 8.18 -8.84 7.89
N LEU A 29 7.53 -7.71 7.68
CA LEU A 29 8.13 -6.57 6.98
C LEU A 29 9.30 -6.00 7.78
N THR A 30 9.17 -5.86 9.10
CA THR A 30 10.29 -5.48 9.97
C THR A 30 11.43 -6.50 9.91
N ALA A 31 11.14 -7.81 9.94
CA ALA A 31 12.18 -8.85 9.82
C ALA A 31 12.91 -8.81 8.47
N LEU A 32 12.24 -8.36 7.41
CA LEU A 32 12.83 -8.12 6.08
C LEU A 32 13.61 -6.78 5.99
N GLY A 33 13.63 -5.99 7.07
CA GLY A 33 14.33 -4.71 7.11
C GLY A 33 13.54 -3.53 6.55
N PHE A 34 12.22 -3.67 6.32
CA PHE A 34 11.37 -2.53 5.99
C PHE A 34 11.13 -1.65 7.21
N VAL A 35 11.07 -0.34 6.97
CA VAL A 35 10.52 0.62 7.93
C VAL A 35 9.01 0.49 7.91
N VAL A 36 8.42 0.20 9.07
CA VAL A 36 6.96 0.12 9.21
C VAL A 36 6.45 1.40 9.87
N ALA A 37 5.53 2.08 9.20
CA ALA A 37 4.87 3.27 9.72
C ALA A 37 3.88 2.92 10.85
N PRO A 38 3.48 3.92 11.68
CA PRO A 38 2.38 3.74 12.63
C PRO A 38 1.06 3.38 11.95
N THR A 39 0.15 2.76 12.70
CA THR A 39 -1.16 2.34 12.18
C THR A 39 -1.99 3.53 11.70
N GLY A 40 -2.51 3.45 10.48
CA GLY A 40 -3.52 4.34 9.93
C GLY A 40 -4.92 3.73 10.05
N ILE A 41 -5.87 4.49 10.61
CA ILE A 41 -7.28 4.07 10.70
C ILE A 41 -8.08 4.85 9.65
N HIS A 42 -8.74 4.13 8.74
CA HIS A 42 -9.58 4.74 7.72
C HIS A 42 -11.04 4.86 8.19
N PRO A 43 -11.77 5.91 7.81
CA PRO A 43 -13.16 6.13 8.21
C PRO A 43 -14.15 5.09 7.63
N PHE A 44 -13.67 4.18 6.79
CA PHE A 44 -14.45 3.12 6.14
C PHE A 44 -14.28 1.75 6.82
N GLY A 45 -13.60 1.70 7.98
CA GLY A 45 -13.45 0.50 8.80
C GLY A 45 -12.27 -0.39 8.43
N THR A 46 -11.28 0.13 7.69
CA THR A 46 -10.02 -0.57 7.40
C THR A 46 -8.85 0.11 8.10
N GLU A 47 -7.76 -0.62 8.23
CA GLU A 47 -6.51 -0.17 8.84
C GLU A 47 -5.31 -0.63 8.02
N ASN A 48 -4.20 0.11 8.13
CA ASN A 48 -2.89 -0.28 7.61
C ASN A 48 -1.77 0.01 8.61
#